data_AF-A0A5K0Z9I3-F1
#
_entry.id   AF-A0A5K0Z9I3-F1
#
_cell.length_a   1.000
_cell.length_b   1.000
_cell.length_c   1.000
_cell.angle_alpha   90.00
_cell.angle_beta   90.00
_cell.angle_gamma   90.00
#
_symmetry.space_group_name_H-M   'P 1'
#
loop_
_entity.id
_entity.type
_entity.pdbx_description
1 polymer ?
#
loop_
_entity_poly.entity_id
_entity_poly.type
_entity_poly.pdbx_seq_one_letter_code
_entity_poly.pdbx_strand_id
1 'polypeptide(L)'
;IGIKSLEELKVQNCPTLCELPSMLSLKSLEIWLCDGLNKVGDLPALESLTVSRCERLKTLANMPALESLHVYRCQRLKTLTNMPALELLEVEGCGRLEQVSDDHMPALKRLKLSYLKILKQLPTRLPSLEELAQLGNNTYFYAMLKK
;
A
#
# COMPACT_ATOMS: atom_id res chain seq x y z
N ILE A 1 5.92 7.16 26.42
CA ILE A 1 7.13 6.35 26.13
C ILE A 1 7.30 6.35 24.62
N GLY A 2 8.22 7.14 24.10
CA GLY A 2 8.51 7.19 22.67
C GLY A 2 9.48 6.07 22.33
N ILE A 3 9.08 5.15 21.45
CA ILE A 3 9.91 4.03 21.00
C ILE A 3 10.89 4.58 19.95
N LYS A 4 11.93 5.27 20.41
CA LYS A 4 12.88 6.00 19.54
C LYS A 4 13.84 5.10 18.74
N SER A 5 13.78 3.78 18.93
CA SER A 5 14.73 2.82 18.34
C SER A 5 14.05 1.58 17.74
N LEU A 6 12.72 1.59 17.61
CA LEU A 6 12.01 0.44 17.07
C LEU A 6 12.11 0.48 15.54
N GLU A 7 12.87 -0.46 14.96
CA GLU A 7 13.04 -0.58 13.51
C GLU A 7 12.03 -1.56 12.90
N GLU A 8 11.53 -2.52 13.66
CA GLU A 8 10.55 -3.50 13.19
C GLU A 8 9.37 -3.58 14.16
N LEU A 9 8.15 -3.58 13.61
CA LEU A 9 6.93 -3.73 14.39
C LEU A 9 5.95 -4.66 13.70
N LYS A 10 5.42 -5.61 14.46
CA LYS A 10 4.28 -6.44 14.05
C LYS A 10 3.10 -6.16 14.97
N VAL A 11 1.99 -5.75 14.39
CA VAL A 11 0.72 -5.53 15.10
C VAL A 11 -0.29 -6.53 14.57
N GLN A 12 -0.85 -7.35 15.45
CA GLN A 12 -1.82 -8.37 15.08
C GLN A 12 -3.02 -8.32 16.01
N ASN A 13 -4.22 -8.46 15.44
CA ASN A 13 -5.48 -8.59 16.16
C ASN A 13 -5.69 -7.49 17.22
N CYS A 14 -5.47 -6.24 16.83
CA CYS A 14 -5.65 -5.07 17.68
C CYS A 14 -6.85 -4.22 17.19
N PRO A 15 -8.10 -4.66 17.44
CA PRO A 15 -9.30 -4.02 16.89
C PRO A 15 -9.59 -2.62 17.48
N THR A 16 -8.92 -2.27 18.59
CA THR A 16 -9.04 -0.95 19.25
C THR A 16 -7.92 0.02 18.86
N LEU A 17 -6.92 -0.43 18.09
CA LEU A 17 -5.83 0.44 17.64
C LEU A 17 -6.33 1.37 16.54
N CYS A 18 -6.57 2.64 16.89
CA CYS A 18 -7.11 3.63 15.96
C CYS A 18 -6.03 4.34 15.12
N GLU A 19 -4.82 4.46 15.67
CA GLU A 19 -3.69 5.16 15.08
C GLU A 19 -2.37 4.52 15.53
N LEU A 20 -1.32 4.68 14.72
CA LEU A 20 0.03 4.34 15.12
C LEU A 20 0.68 5.57 15.78
N PRO A 21 1.44 5.41 16.88
CA PRO A 21 2.25 6.50 17.40
C PRO A 21 3.30 6.93 16.38
N SER A 22 3.91 8.11 16.57
CA SER A 22 5.01 8.56 15.71
C SER A 22 6.21 7.60 15.84
N MET A 23 6.58 6.93 14.74
CA MET A 23 7.70 6.00 14.66
C MET A 23 8.65 6.39 13.53
N LEU A 24 9.49 7.39 13.80
CA LEU A 24 10.37 7.98 12.78
C LEU A 24 11.52 7.08 12.34
N SER A 25 11.82 6.03 13.10
CA SER A 25 12.93 5.08 12.84
C SER A 25 12.44 3.71 12.38
N LEU A 26 11.14 3.52 12.22
CA LEU A 26 10.56 2.24 11.83
C LEU A 26 10.85 1.95 10.36
N LYS A 27 11.50 0.82 10.08
CA LYS A 27 11.87 0.35 8.73
C LYS A 27 10.93 -0.73 8.21
N SER A 28 10.42 -1.59 9.09
CA SER A 28 9.51 -2.69 8.73
C SER A 28 8.26 -2.69 9.60
N LEU A 29 7.09 -2.78 8.96
CA LEU A 29 5.80 -2.78 9.63
C LEU A 29 4.88 -3.83 9.04
N GLU A 30 4.37 -4.71 9.90
CA GLU A 30 3.31 -5.65 9.58
C GLU A 30 2.06 -5.38 10.41
N ILE A 31 0.89 -5.27 9.77
CA ILE A 31 -0.38 -5.02 10.44
C ILE A 31 -1.41 -6.04 9.96
N TRP A 32 -1.98 -6.79 10.89
CA TRP A 32 -2.96 -7.83 10.62
C TRP A 32 -4.18 -7.66 11.52
N LEU A 33 -5.39 -7.73 10.96
CA LEU A 33 -6.65 -7.78 11.74
C LEU A 33 -6.81 -6.59 12.71
N CYS A 34 -6.42 -5.39 12.29
CA CYS A 34 -6.50 -4.16 13.09
C CYS A 34 -7.66 -3.27 12.63
N ASP A 35 -8.89 -3.66 12.96
CA ASP A 35 -10.12 -3.01 12.49
C ASP A 35 -10.42 -1.65 13.15
N GLY A 36 -9.60 -1.20 14.10
CA GLY A 36 -9.65 0.16 14.62
C GLY A 36 -8.99 1.16 13.66
N LEU A 37 -8.02 0.69 12.88
CA LEU A 37 -7.06 1.53 12.18
C LEU A 37 -7.70 2.12 10.93
N ASN A 38 -7.67 3.45 10.81
CA ASN A 38 -8.29 4.15 9.68
C ASN A 38 -7.27 4.66 8.65
N LYS A 39 -6.03 4.89 9.07
CA LYS A 39 -4.92 5.43 8.28
C LYS A 39 -3.61 4.81 8.79
N VAL A 40 -2.70 4.54 7.87
CA VAL A 40 -1.28 4.30 8.17
C VAL A 40 -0.46 5.23 7.29
N GLY A 41 0.51 5.91 7.88
CA GLY A 41 1.33 6.86 7.17
C GLY A 41 2.17 7.71 8.09
N ASP A 42 2.86 8.68 7.50
CA ASP A 42 3.77 9.58 8.21
C ASP A 42 4.92 8.79 8.88
N LEU A 43 5.45 7.81 8.14
CA LEU A 43 6.54 6.91 8.54
C LEU A 43 7.73 7.14 7.58
N PRO A 44 8.60 8.13 7.85
CA PRO A 44 9.58 8.62 6.90
C PRO A 44 10.72 7.64 6.58
N ALA A 45 11.01 6.71 7.49
CA ALA A 45 12.07 5.71 7.34
C ALA A 45 11.54 4.31 6.97
N LEU A 46 10.23 4.17 6.72
CA LEU A 46 9.64 2.86 6.46
C LEU A 46 10.01 2.38 5.07
N GLU A 47 10.64 1.21 4.99
CA GLU A 47 11.13 0.56 3.78
C GLU A 47 10.20 -0.59 3.34
N SER A 48 9.59 -1.29 4.30
CA SER A 48 8.66 -2.39 4.05
C SER A 48 7.36 -2.28 4.85
N LEU A 49 6.23 -2.46 4.18
CA LEU A 49 4.90 -2.46 4.78
C LEU A 49 4.06 -3.63 4.27
N THR A 50 3.56 -4.44 5.20
CA THR A 50 2.48 -5.40 4.93
C THR A 50 1.25 -5.05 5.74
N VAL A 51 0.11 -4.91 5.08
CA VAL A 51 -1.18 -4.70 5.75
C VAL A 51 -2.21 -5.70 5.27
N SER A 52 -2.88 -6.38 6.20
CA SER A 52 -3.82 -7.43 5.87
C SER A 52 -5.07 -7.39 6.74
N ARG A 53 -6.23 -7.53 6.10
CA ARG A 53 -7.55 -7.66 6.76
C ARG A 53 -7.80 -6.57 7.79
N CYS A 54 -7.50 -5.31 7.45
CA CYS A 54 -7.82 -4.15 8.27
C CYS A 54 -9.06 -3.46 7.69
N GLU A 55 -10.24 -3.83 8.20
CA GLU A 55 -11.51 -3.56 7.55
C GLU A 55 -11.95 -2.09 7.60
N ARG A 56 -11.35 -1.29 8.49
CA ARG A 56 -11.60 0.16 8.57
C ARG A 56 -10.53 1.04 7.94
N LEU A 57 -9.42 0.45 7.48
CA LEU A 57 -8.33 1.18 6.87
C LEU A 57 -8.81 1.82 5.56
N LYS A 58 -8.62 3.13 5.42
CA LYS A 58 -9.06 3.91 4.25
C LYS A 58 -7.91 4.42 3.42
N THR A 59 -6.76 4.68 4.02
CA THR A 59 -5.65 5.39 3.39
C THR A 59 -4.30 4.87 3.86
N LEU A 60 -3.40 4.65 2.90
CA LEU A 60 -1.95 4.53 3.13
C LEU A 60 -1.26 5.73 2.46
N ALA A 61 -0.46 6.50 3.20
CA ALA A 61 0.14 7.71 2.65
C ALA A 61 1.46 8.10 3.33
N ASN A 62 2.27 8.94 2.68
CA ASN A 62 3.43 9.61 3.26
C ASN A 62 4.49 8.64 3.82
N MET A 63 5.04 7.80 2.96
CA MET A 63 6.13 6.88 3.28
C MET A 63 7.21 7.00 2.20
N PRO A 64 8.00 8.09 2.22
CA PRO A 64 8.92 8.46 1.14
C PRO A 64 10.04 7.44 0.88
N ALA A 65 10.42 6.67 1.89
CA ALA A 65 11.44 5.62 1.80
C ALA A 65 10.86 4.22 1.49
N LEU A 66 9.55 4.09 1.28
CA LEU A 66 8.92 2.78 1.14
C LEU A 66 9.29 2.14 -0.18
N GLU A 67 9.93 0.98 -0.12
CA GLU A 67 10.39 0.20 -1.28
C GLU A 67 9.43 -0.95 -1.60
N SER A 68 8.81 -1.55 -0.58
CA SER A 68 7.92 -2.71 -0.71
C SER A 68 6.60 -2.50 0.03
N LEU A 69 5.49 -2.63 -0.70
CA LEU A 69 4.13 -2.53 -0.17
C LEU A 69 3.30 -3.75 -0.56
N HIS A 70 2.79 -4.45 0.46
CA HIS A 70 1.87 -5.55 0.33
C HIS A 70 0.55 -5.25 1.05
N VAL A 71 -0.57 -5.30 0.34
CA VAL A 71 -1.90 -5.02 0.91
C VAL A 71 -2.90 -6.10 0.55
N TYR A 72 -3.46 -6.75 1.58
CA TYR A 72 -4.35 -7.89 1.41
C TYR A 72 -5.70 -7.63 2.09
N ARG A 73 -6.78 -7.79 1.34
CA ARG A 73 -8.16 -7.87 1.85
C ARG A 73 -8.59 -6.70 2.74
N CYS A 74 -8.09 -5.50 2.49
CA CYS A 74 -8.53 -4.28 3.19
C CYS A 74 -9.74 -3.67 2.46
N GLN A 75 -10.97 -4.08 2.83
CA GLN A 75 -12.17 -3.79 2.01
C GLN A 75 -12.57 -2.31 1.97
N ARG A 76 -12.07 -1.47 2.88
CA ARG A 76 -12.34 -0.03 2.91
C ARG A 76 -11.21 0.83 2.39
N LEU A 77 -10.09 0.24 2.00
CA LEU A 77 -8.95 0.98 1.48
C LEU A 77 -9.36 1.64 0.16
N LYS A 78 -9.18 2.96 0.07
CA LYS A 78 -9.60 3.76 -1.09
C LYS A 78 -8.44 4.26 -1.93
N THR A 79 -7.33 4.60 -1.27
CA THR A 79 -6.20 5.28 -1.91
C THR A 79 -4.87 4.94 -1.24
N LEU A 80 -3.83 5.00 -2.06
CA LEU A 80 -2.41 4.86 -1.78
C LEU A 80 -1.77 6.12 -2.38
N THR A 81 -0.92 6.88 -1.68
CA THR A 81 -0.30 8.13 -2.23
C THR A 81 1.04 8.45 -1.56
N ASN A 82 1.92 9.18 -2.24
CA ASN A 82 3.20 9.67 -1.71
C ASN A 82 4.16 8.56 -1.23
N MET A 83 4.56 7.71 -2.18
CA MET A 83 5.57 6.64 -2.02
C MET A 83 6.54 6.63 -3.23
N PRO A 84 7.32 7.70 -3.43
CA PRO A 84 8.18 7.88 -4.61
C PRO A 84 9.26 6.81 -4.80
N ALA A 85 9.71 6.16 -3.71
CA ALA A 85 10.73 5.11 -3.73
C ALA A 85 10.15 3.70 -3.97
N LEU A 86 8.83 3.56 -4.15
CA LEU A 86 8.19 2.25 -4.19
C LEU A 86 8.62 1.45 -5.40
N GLU A 87 9.28 0.31 -5.16
CA GLU A 87 9.76 -0.60 -6.20
C GLU A 87 8.79 -1.76 -6.43
N LEU A 88 8.12 -2.23 -5.36
CA LEU A 88 7.18 -3.33 -5.40
C LEU A 88 5.85 -2.94 -4.78
N LEU A 89 4.78 -3.10 -5.55
CA LEU A 89 3.41 -2.99 -5.08
C LEU A 89 2.62 -4.25 -5.37
N GLU A 90 2.09 -4.87 -4.31
CA GLU A 90 1.13 -5.95 -4.40
C GLU A 90 -0.15 -5.59 -3.65
N VAL A 91 -1.29 -5.64 -4.36
CA VAL A 91 -2.61 -5.42 -3.76
C VAL A 91 -3.57 -6.51 -4.18
N GLU A 92 -4.13 -7.20 -3.19
CA GLU A 92 -5.11 -8.27 -3.41
C GLU A 92 -6.40 -8.00 -2.64
N GLY A 93 -7.55 -8.17 -3.30
CA GLY A 93 -8.83 -8.28 -2.63
C GLY A 93 -9.28 -7.00 -1.92
N CYS A 94 -8.75 -5.83 -2.30
CA CYS A 94 -9.18 -4.54 -1.76
C CYS A 94 -10.36 -3.99 -2.58
N GLY A 95 -11.58 -4.36 -2.19
CA GLY A 95 -12.79 -4.14 -2.99
C GLY A 95 -13.23 -2.69 -3.19
N ARG A 96 -12.64 -1.73 -2.45
CA ARG A 96 -12.94 -0.29 -2.55
C ARG A 96 -11.76 0.55 -3.03
N LEU A 97 -10.69 -0.06 -3.48
CA LEU A 97 -9.53 0.68 -3.98
C LEU A 97 -9.92 1.32 -5.31
N GLU A 98 -9.99 2.65 -5.33
CA GLU A 98 -10.43 3.41 -6.50
C GLU A 98 -9.24 3.77 -7.41
N GLN A 99 -8.07 4.00 -6.80
CA GLN A 99 -6.84 4.42 -7.47
C GLN A 99 -5.60 3.87 -6.75
N VAL A 100 -4.57 3.57 -7.53
CA VAL A 100 -3.24 3.20 -7.06
C VAL A 100 -2.29 4.37 -7.36
N SER A 101 -1.93 5.15 -6.33
CA SER A 101 -0.95 6.25 -6.37
C SER A 101 -1.22 7.44 -7.29
N ASP A 102 -0.39 8.47 -7.08
CA ASP A 102 -0.19 9.62 -7.96
C ASP A 102 0.25 9.13 -9.36
N ASP A 103 -0.01 9.93 -10.40
CA ASP A 103 0.26 9.55 -11.80
C ASP A 103 1.73 9.18 -12.10
N HIS A 104 2.65 9.44 -11.17
CA HIS A 104 4.08 9.24 -11.31
C HIS A 104 4.65 8.33 -10.21
N MET A 105 5.09 7.13 -10.60
CA MET A 105 5.78 6.18 -9.72
C MET A 105 7.13 5.83 -10.36
N PRO A 106 8.16 6.66 -10.16
CA PRO A 106 9.41 6.56 -10.92
C PRO A 106 10.20 5.29 -10.61
N ALA A 107 10.13 4.77 -9.40
CA ALA A 107 10.92 3.61 -8.96
C ALA A 107 10.19 2.26 -9.15
N LEU A 108 8.91 2.26 -9.54
CA LEU A 108 8.08 1.05 -9.50
C LEU A 108 8.50 0.05 -10.56
N LYS A 109 9.10 -1.07 -10.11
CA LYS A 109 9.56 -2.18 -10.95
C LYS A 109 8.51 -3.27 -11.07
N ARG A 110 7.73 -3.50 -10.01
CA ARG A 110 6.81 -4.65 -9.93
C ARG A 110 5.43 -4.21 -9.43
N LEU A 111 4.40 -4.46 -10.23
CA LEU A 111 3.02 -4.14 -9.92
C LEU A 111 2.15 -5.39 -10.04
N LYS A 112 1.55 -5.81 -8.92
CA LYS A 112 0.65 -6.96 -8.82
C LYS A 112 -0.69 -6.54 -8.26
N LEU A 113 -1.75 -6.67 -9.04
CA LEU A 113 -3.08 -6.22 -8.66
C LEU A 113 -4.13 -7.31 -8.91
N SER A 114 -4.76 -7.80 -7.85
CA SER A 114 -5.68 -8.94 -7.96
C SER A 114 -6.98 -8.71 -7.19
N TYR A 115 -8.11 -9.16 -7.74
CA TYR A 115 -9.43 -9.09 -7.11
C TYR A 115 -9.86 -7.67 -6.66
N LEU A 116 -9.58 -6.64 -7.47
CA LEU A 116 -9.96 -5.24 -7.21
C LEU A 116 -11.24 -4.88 -7.96
N LYS A 117 -12.36 -4.83 -7.25
CA LYS A 117 -13.71 -4.74 -7.86
C LYS A 117 -14.01 -3.42 -8.54
N ILE A 118 -13.50 -2.31 -8.03
CA ILE A 118 -13.88 -0.95 -8.46
C ILE A 118 -12.72 -0.10 -8.95
N LEU A 119 -11.52 -0.69 -9.09
CA LEU A 119 -10.34 0.05 -9.53
C LEU A 119 -10.61 0.66 -10.90
N LYS A 120 -10.59 2.00 -10.98
CA LYS A 120 -10.95 2.73 -12.19
C LYS A 120 -9.76 2.95 -13.10
N GLN A 121 -8.57 3.16 -12.51
CA GLN A 121 -7.37 3.57 -13.23
C GLN A 121 -6.13 2.95 -12.61
N LEU A 122 -5.17 2.62 -13.48
CA LEU A 122 -3.80 2.25 -13.12
C LEU A 122 -2.91 3.49 -13.17
N PRO A 123 -1.81 3.55 -12.39
CA PRO A 123 -0.81 4.58 -12.55
C PRO A 123 -0.23 4.53 -13.97
N THR A 124 -0.12 5.70 -14.61
CA THR A 124 0.15 5.80 -16.05
C THR A 124 1.62 6.06 -16.37
N ARG A 125 2.40 6.69 -15.47
CA ARG A 125 3.83 6.98 -15.70
C ARG A 125 4.71 6.09 -14.82
N LEU A 126 5.09 4.95 -15.38
CA LEU A 126 5.86 3.89 -14.73
C LEU A 126 7.16 3.60 -15.53
N PRO A 127 8.16 4.52 -15.53
CA PRO A 127 9.33 4.41 -16.41
C PRO A 127 10.24 3.21 -16.11
N SER A 128 10.18 2.66 -14.90
CA SER A 128 11.02 1.54 -14.45
C SER A 128 10.27 0.22 -14.35
N LEU A 129 9.06 0.11 -14.90
CA LEU A 129 8.24 -1.08 -14.74
C LEU A 129 8.80 -2.28 -15.52
N GLU A 130 9.10 -3.34 -14.80
CA GLU A 130 9.64 -4.60 -15.32
C GLU A 130 8.59 -5.72 -15.30
N GLU A 131 7.75 -5.75 -14.25
CA GLU A 131 6.73 -6.79 -14.05
C GLU A 131 5.36 -6.16 -13.79
N LEU A 132 4.37 -6.51 -14.62
CA LEU A 132 2.96 -6.26 -14.36
C LEU A 132 2.22 -7.60 -14.31
N ALA A 133 1.54 -7.88 -13.20
CA ALA A 133 0.57 -8.97 -13.10
C ALA A 133 -0.78 -8.43 -12.63
N GLN A 134 -1.85 -8.76 -13.36
CA GLN A 134 -3.21 -8.43 -12.95
C GLN A 134 -4.11 -9.67 -13.06
N LEU A 135 -4.80 -10.01 -11.98
CA LEU A 135 -5.73 -11.15 -11.92
C LEU A 135 -7.10 -10.67 -11.42
N GLY A 136 -8.04 -10.42 -12.34
CA GLY A 136 -9.41 -9.99 -12.00
C GLY A 136 -10.24 -9.47 -13.19
N ASN A 137 -11.56 -9.34 -13.00
CA ASN A 137 -12.59 -9.16 -14.04
C ASN A 137 -12.66 -7.77 -14.74
N ASN A 138 -11.59 -6.96 -14.74
CA ASN A 138 -11.65 -5.63 -15.38
C ASN A 138 -10.97 -5.64 -16.76
N THR A 139 -11.78 -5.80 -17.81
CA THR A 139 -11.39 -6.09 -19.20
C THR A 139 -10.76 -4.93 -20.00
N TYR A 140 -10.23 -3.87 -19.37
CA TYR A 140 -9.96 -2.61 -20.07
C TYR A 140 -8.50 -2.13 -20.17
N PHE A 141 -7.49 -2.89 -19.72
CA PHE A 141 -6.16 -2.31 -19.53
C PHE A 141 -4.99 -2.97 -20.28
N TYR A 142 -5.27 -3.71 -21.36
CA TYR A 142 -4.23 -4.30 -22.22
C TYR A 142 -3.44 -3.28 -23.09
N ALA A 143 -3.72 -1.98 -23.02
CA ALA A 143 -3.23 -1.01 -24.01
C ALA A 143 -2.21 0.05 -23.54
N MET A 144 -1.78 0.09 -22.26
CA MET A 144 -0.98 1.24 -21.76
C MET A 144 0.49 0.99 -21.42
N LEU A 145 1.09 -0.16 -21.77
CA LEU A 145 2.51 -0.42 -21.40
C LEU A 145 3.47 -0.63 -22.58
N LYS A 146 3.12 -0.19 -23.79
CA LYS A 146 4.09 -0.08 -24.89
C LYS A 146 3.90 1.21 -25.69
N LYS A 147 4.49 2.30 -25.21
CA LYS A 147 5.09 3.34 -26.05
C LYS A 147 6.34 3.86 -25.36
#